data_AF-A0A952DM70-F1
#
_entry.id   AF-A0A952DM70-F1
#
_cell.length_a   1.000
_cell.length_b   1.000
_cell.length_c   1.000
_cell.angle_alpha   90.00
_cell.angle_beta   90.00
_cell.angle_gamma   90.00
#
_symmetry.space_group_name_H-M   'P 1'
#
loop_
_entity.id
_entity.type
_entity.pdbx_description
1 polymer ?
#
loop_
_entity_poly.entity_id
_entity_poly.type
_entity_poly.pdbx_seq_one_letter_code
_entity_poly.pdbx_strand_id
1 'polypeptide(L)'
;MTTLSPQLTQVIRQLHLPQPDSHKGQNGKLLIIGGSELFHAASRWSLDVASCFVDMVFYSSVPDNNELVKEAKGNFWNGIVIRREEVESYIGEADCILIGPGMTR
;
A
#
# COMPACT_ATOMS: atom_id res chain seq x y z
N MET A 1 -26.03 22.20 -6.40
CA MET A 1 -25.26 21.36 -5.47
C MET A 1 -26.20 20.34 -4.88
N THR A 2 -26.03 19.07 -5.21
CA THR A 2 -26.89 17.99 -4.71
C THR A 2 -26.52 17.70 -3.26
N THR A 3 -27.44 17.91 -2.33
CA THR A 3 -27.26 17.54 -0.92
C THR A 3 -27.20 16.03 -0.80
N LEU A 4 -26.16 15.51 -0.13
CA LEU A 4 -26.03 14.09 0.18
C LEU A 4 -27.20 13.63 1.07
N SER A 5 -27.59 12.36 0.98
CA SER A 5 -28.60 11.81 1.87
C SER A 5 -28.13 11.87 3.34
N PRO A 6 -29.06 11.94 4.31
CA PRO A 6 -28.70 11.92 5.74
C PRO A 6 -27.88 10.69 6.14
N GLN A 7 -28.21 9.52 5.58
CA GLN A 7 -27.51 8.27 5.83
C GLN A 7 -26.06 8.32 5.34
N LEU A 8 -25.85 8.81 4.12
CA LEU A 8 -24.51 8.93 3.54
C LEU A 8 -23.66 9.94 4.31
N THR A 9 -24.25 11.04 4.73
CA THR A 9 -23.60 12.04 5.58
C THR A 9 -23.13 11.44 6.91
N GLN A 10 -23.95 10.57 7.52
CA GLN A 10 -23.59 9.91 8.77
C GLN A 10 -22.40 8.95 8.59
N VAL A 11 -22.36 8.19 7.50
CA VAL A 11 -21.23 7.29 7.19
C VAL A 11 -19.94 8.06 6.91
N ILE A 12 -20.00 9.13 6.11
CA ILE A 12 -18.81 9.93 5.78
C ILE A 12 -18.19 10.55 7.04
N ARG A 13 -19.00 10.97 8.02
CA ARG A 13 -18.51 11.50 9.30
C ARG A 13 -17.75 10.49 10.16
N GLN A 14 -17.89 9.19 9.87
CA GLN A 14 -17.14 8.14 10.58
C GLN A 14 -15.77 7.89 9.96
N LEU A 15 -15.50 8.42 8.76
CA LEU A 15 -14.19 8.31 8.13
C LEU A 15 -13.17 9.13 8.90
N HIS A 16 -12.02 8.51 9.17
CA HIS A 16 -10.88 9.21 9.73
C HIS A 16 -10.14 9.93 8.60
N LEU A 17 -10.04 11.25 8.68
CA LEU A 17 -9.28 12.06 7.73
C LEU A 17 -7.93 12.44 8.35
N PRO A 18 -6.87 12.63 7.54
CA PRO A 18 -5.61 13.17 8.00
C PRO A 18 -5.79 14.50 8.75
N GLN A 19 -5.03 14.68 9.83
CA GLN A 19 -5.03 15.96 10.54
C GLN A 19 -4.40 17.06 9.68
N PRO A 20 -4.85 18.33 9.76
CA PRO A 20 -4.33 19.41 8.92
C PRO A 20 -2.83 19.67 9.07
N ASP A 21 -2.27 19.36 10.24
CA ASP A 21 -0.86 19.48 10.59
C ASP A 21 -0.09 18.16 10.48
N SER A 22 -0.72 17.11 9.95
CA SER A 22 -0.06 15.82 9.74
C SER A 22 0.99 15.88 8.61
N HIS A 23 2.04 15.09 8.79
CA HIS A 23 3.14 14.92 7.86
C HIS A 23 3.17 13.50 7.31
N LYS A 24 3.92 13.34 6.21
CA LYS A 24 4.11 12.04 5.56
C LYS A 24 4.57 10.97 6.56
N GLY A 25 3.83 9.87 6.61
CA GLY A 25 4.11 8.72 7.48
C GLY A 25 3.36 8.77 8.81
N GLN A 26 2.58 9.83 9.08
CA GLN A 26 1.73 9.92 10.26
C GLN A 26 0.30 9.40 9.99
N ASN A 27 -0.10 9.29 8.71
CA ASN A 27 -1.40 8.75 8.31
C ASN A 27 -1.28 7.30 7.80
N GLY A 28 -0.37 6.54 8.41
CA GLY A 28 -0.20 5.12 8.15
C GLY A 28 0.97 4.78 7.23
N LYS A 29 1.67 3.72 7.62
CA LYS A 29 2.72 3.05 6.88
C LYS A 29 2.36 1.58 6.74
N LEU A 30 2.16 1.11 5.52
CA LEU A 30 1.77 -0.27 5.23
C LEU A 30 2.94 -1.02 4.59
N LEU A 31 3.27 -2.20 5.11
CA LEU A 31 4.14 -3.15 4.42
C LEU A 31 3.29 -4.21 3.72
N ILE A 32 3.46 -4.37 2.41
CA ILE A 32 2.84 -5.42 1.61
C ILE A 32 3.91 -6.45 1.25
N ILE A 33 3.66 -7.71 1.62
CA ILE A 33 4.48 -8.86 1.27
C ILE A 33 3.62 -9.80 0.42
N GLY A 34 3.93 -9.89 -0.86
CA GLY A 34 3.10 -10.66 -1.78
C GLY A 34 3.65 -10.75 -3.19
N GLY A 35 2.89 -11.40 -4.05
CA GLY A 35 3.25 -11.64 -5.44
C GLY A 35 4.25 -12.80 -5.58
N SER A 36 3.88 -13.72 -6.44
CA SER A 36 4.75 -14.76 -7.00
C SER A 36 5.13 -14.39 -8.43
N GLU A 37 5.98 -15.19 -9.04
CA GLU A 37 6.26 -15.09 -10.49
C GLU A 37 4.97 -15.14 -11.32
N LEU A 38 4.01 -15.98 -10.90
CA LEU A 38 2.74 -16.20 -11.61
C LEU A 38 1.64 -15.17 -11.26
N PHE A 39 1.63 -14.63 -10.04
CA PHE A 39 0.52 -13.81 -9.52
C PHE A 39 0.96 -12.42 -9.04
N HIS A 40 1.84 -11.77 -9.81
CA HIS A 40 2.34 -10.42 -9.51
C HIS A 40 1.26 -9.31 -9.57
N ALA A 41 0.20 -9.49 -10.37
CA ALA A 41 -0.86 -8.49 -10.51
C ALA A 41 -1.68 -8.29 -9.23
N ALA A 42 -1.94 -9.37 -8.47
CA ALA A 42 -2.75 -9.30 -7.27
C ALA A 42 -2.09 -8.43 -6.18
N SER A 43 -0.79 -8.60 -5.97
CA SER A 43 -0.02 -7.79 -5.03
C SER A 43 0.16 -6.34 -5.52
N ARG A 44 0.25 -6.14 -6.85
CA ARG A 44 0.25 -4.79 -7.47
C ARG A 44 -1.05 -4.02 -7.24
N TRP A 45 -2.20 -4.68 -7.33
CA TRP A 45 -3.50 -4.04 -7.05
C TRP A 45 -3.65 -3.67 -5.58
N SER A 46 -3.20 -4.53 -4.67
CA SER A 46 -3.17 -4.18 -3.24
C SER A 46 -2.35 -2.91 -3.00
N LEU A 47 -1.22 -2.78 -3.68
CA LEU A 47 -0.36 -1.60 -3.60
C LEU A 47 -1.01 -0.33 -4.16
N ASP A 48 -1.68 -0.42 -5.33
CA ASP A 48 -2.43 0.73 -5.87
C ASP A 48 -3.53 1.20 -4.93
N VAL A 49 -4.38 0.28 -4.47
CA VAL A 49 -5.50 0.62 -3.59
C VAL A 49 -4.99 1.17 -2.26
N ALA A 50 -3.99 0.52 -1.65
CA ALA A 50 -3.43 0.97 -0.37
C ALA A 50 -2.85 2.38 -0.44
N SER A 51 -2.22 2.75 -1.57
CA SER A 51 -1.64 4.09 -1.74
C SER A 51 -2.68 5.22 -1.73
N CYS A 52 -3.97 4.91 -1.89
CA CYS A 52 -5.06 5.88 -1.74
C CYS A 52 -5.48 6.09 -0.28
N PHE A 53 -5.06 5.22 0.65
CA PHE A 53 -5.48 5.23 2.06
C PHE A 53 -4.37 5.62 3.02
N VAL A 54 -3.12 5.27 2.73
CA VAL A 54 -1.97 5.48 3.64
C VAL A 54 -0.88 6.32 2.99
N ASP A 55 -0.10 7.02 3.81
CA ASP A 55 0.97 7.91 3.33
C ASP A 55 2.14 7.16 2.67
N MET A 56 2.45 5.96 3.19
CA MET A 56 3.59 5.18 2.76
C MET A 56 3.21 3.72 2.61
N VAL A 57 3.57 3.14 1.46
CA VAL A 57 3.45 1.71 1.21
C VAL A 57 4.83 1.15 0.86
N PHE A 58 5.34 0.26 1.69
CA PHE A 58 6.51 -0.56 1.42
C PHE A 58 6.04 -1.82 0.71
N TYR A 59 6.73 -2.21 -0.36
CA TYR A 59 6.34 -3.35 -1.17
C TYR A 59 7.50 -4.31 -1.34
N SER A 60 7.28 -5.58 -0.98
CA SER A 60 8.24 -6.65 -1.20
C SER A 60 7.57 -7.82 -1.92
N SER A 61 8.17 -8.23 -3.04
CA SER A 61 7.79 -9.42 -3.81
C SER A 61 9.01 -10.30 -4.09
N VAL A 62 8.83 -11.36 -4.89
CA VAL A 62 9.97 -12.16 -5.38
C VAL A 62 10.99 -11.27 -6.12
N PRO A 63 12.29 -11.60 -6.08
CA PRO A 63 13.34 -10.74 -6.65
C PRO A 63 13.08 -10.30 -8.10
N ASP A 64 12.68 -11.22 -8.97
CA ASP A 64 12.37 -10.95 -10.37
C ASP A 64 11.22 -9.94 -10.54
N ASN A 65 10.21 -10.01 -9.67
CA ASN A 65 9.13 -9.03 -9.63
C ASN A 65 9.62 -7.67 -9.14
N ASN A 66 10.60 -7.60 -8.23
CA ASN A 66 11.15 -6.32 -7.79
C ASN A 66 11.90 -5.62 -8.92
N GLU A 67 12.57 -6.36 -9.82
CA GLU A 67 13.19 -5.81 -11.02
C GLU A 67 12.13 -5.34 -12.03
N LEU A 68 11.12 -6.14 -12.34
CA LEU A 68 10.00 -5.73 -13.19
C LEU A 68 9.26 -4.50 -12.65
N VAL A 69 9.03 -4.45 -11.34
CA VAL A 69 8.39 -3.29 -10.69
C VAL A 69 9.34 -2.10 -10.70
N LYS A 70 10.67 -2.29 -10.56
CA LYS A 70 11.69 -1.23 -10.70
C LYS A 70 11.81 -0.71 -12.14
N GLU A 71 11.72 -1.56 -13.15
CA GLU A 71 11.67 -1.13 -14.56
C GLU A 71 10.36 -0.41 -14.86
N ALA A 72 9.25 -0.90 -14.29
CA ALA A 72 7.97 -0.18 -14.29
C ALA A 72 8.01 1.13 -13.49
N LYS A 73 9.04 1.41 -12.65
CA LYS A 73 9.28 2.74 -12.02
C LYS A 73 9.56 3.87 -12.98
N GLY A 74 9.72 3.60 -14.28
CA GLY A 74 9.50 4.65 -15.28
C GLY A 74 8.12 5.34 -15.13
N ASN A 75 7.12 4.63 -14.60
CA ASN A 75 5.73 5.08 -14.38
C ASN A 75 5.17 4.78 -12.97
N PHE A 76 5.93 4.14 -12.09
CA PHE A 76 5.46 3.67 -10.78
C PHE A 76 5.82 4.69 -9.67
N TRP A 77 4.82 5.39 -9.14
CA TRP A 77 5.00 6.50 -8.18
C TRP A 77 4.45 6.23 -6.76
N ASN A 78 3.68 5.17 -6.57
CA ASN A 78 2.77 5.01 -5.43
C ASN A 78 3.34 4.20 -4.24
N GLY A 79 4.62 3.81 -4.26
CA GLY A 79 5.20 3.01 -3.18
C GLY A 79 6.71 2.80 -3.25
N ILE A 80 7.28 2.32 -2.15
CA ILE A 80 8.70 2.06 -1.97
C ILE A 80 8.93 0.56 -2.12
N VAL A 81 9.48 0.15 -3.26
CA VAL A 81 9.90 -1.23 -3.49
C VAL A 81 11.15 -1.51 -2.69
N ILE A 82 11.07 -2.42 -1.74
CA ILE A 82 12.16 -2.82 -0.85
C ILE A 82 12.64 -4.23 -1.21
N ARG A 83 13.92 -4.52 -0.96
CA ARG A 83 14.44 -5.87 -1.19
C ARG A 83 13.95 -6.81 -0.11
N ARG A 84 13.96 -8.12 -0.40
CA ARG A 84 13.46 -9.14 0.52
C ARG A 84 14.28 -9.19 1.81
N GLU A 85 15.58 -8.92 1.73
CA GLU A 85 16.50 -8.91 2.87
C GLU A 85 16.22 -7.73 3.83
N GLU A 86 15.51 -6.70 3.36
CA GLU A 86 15.18 -5.49 4.13
C GLU A 86 13.79 -5.61 4.80
N VAL A 87 13.04 -6.68 4.53
CA VAL A 87 11.67 -6.86 5.05
C VAL A 87 11.66 -6.74 6.58
N GLU A 88 12.60 -7.38 7.27
CA GLU A 88 12.65 -7.35 8.74
C GLU A 88 12.83 -5.94 9.30
N SER A 89 13.63 -5.07 8.66
CA SER A 89 13.77 -3.69 9.12
C SER A 89 12.48 -2.89 8.91
N TYR A 90 11.78 -3.13 7.80
CA TYR A 90 10.53 -2.43 7.49
C TYR A 90 9.33 -2.95 8.29
N ILE A 91 9.38 -4.15 8.84
CA ILE A 91 8.39 -4.64 9.83
C ILE A 91 8.36 -3.70 11.05
N GLY A 92 9.51 -3.24 11.52
CA GLY A 92 9.58 -2.31 12.66
C GLY A 92 9.11 -0.89 12.34
N GLU A 93 9.09 -0.51 11.06
CA GLU A 93 8.66 0.81 10.61
C GLU A 93 7.16 0.85 10.28
N ALA A 94 6.59 -0.26 9.81
CA ALA A 94 5.20 -0.33 9.38
C ALA A 94 4.21 -0.34 10.54
N ASP A 95 3.10 0.37 10.38
CA ASP A 95 1.98 0.34 11.33
C ASP A 95 1.07 -0.88 11.10
N CYS A 96 1.10 -1.43 9.89
CA CYS A 96 0.35 -2.61 9.49
C CYS A 96 1.11 -3.43 8.43
N ILE A 97 0.88 -4.74 8.41
CA ILE A 97 1.50 -5.66 7.45
C ILE A 97 0.41 -6.47 6.75
N LEU A 98 0.39 -6.42 5.42
CA LEU A 98 -0.47 -7.22 4.56
C LEU A 98 0.36 -8.32 3.89
N ILE A 99 0.12 -9.58 4.26
CA ILE A 99 0.81 -10.75 3.71
C ILE A 99 -0.19 -11.61 2.94
N GLY A 100 0.22 -12.13 1.78
CA GLY A 100 -0.56 -13.12 1.04
C GLY A 100 -1.09 -12.72 -0.34
N PRO A 101 -1.34 -11.44 -0.70
CA PRO A 101 -1.82 -11.10 -2.03
C PRO A 101 -0.89 -11.66 -3.12
N GLY A 102 -1.42 -12.53 -3.98
CA GLY A 102 -0.63 -13.12 -5.07
C GLY A 102 0.48 -14.08 -4.61
N MET A 103 0.50 -14.54 -3.36
CA MET A 103 1.43 -15.61 -2.96
C MET A 103 0.94 -16.97 -3.49
N THR A 104 1.88 -17.85 -3.82
CA THR A 104 1.56 -19.26 -4.10
C THR A 104 1.18 -19.97 -2.81
N ARG A 105 0.20 -20.87 -2.92
CA ARG A 105 -0.23 -21.79 -1.86
C ARG A 105 0.76 -22.92 -1.66
#